data_AF-A0A926IUX3-F1
#
_entry.id   AF-A0A926IUX3-F1
#
_cell.length_a   1.000
_cell.length_b   1.000
_cell.length_c   1.000
_cell.angle_alpha   90.00
_cell.angle_beta   90.00
_cell.angle_gamma   90.00
#
_symmetry.space_group_name_H-M   'P 1'
#
loop_
_entity.id
_entity.type
_entity.pdbx_description
1 polymer ?
#
loop_
_entity_poly.entity_id
_entity_poly.type
_entity_poly.pdbx_seq_one_letter_code
_entity_poly.pdbx_strand_id
1 'polypeptide(L)'
;MKKIIYFLPAIPFTIILVYFSFLTSIKTTPVVWIIDILLILSGLLLCKNKWWGCFFGVIVGGILVYMGLKETGQIFKEYLIGFPLIIFYAVSGIYVANKVRR
;
A
#
# COMPACT_ATOMS: atom_id res chain seq x y z
N MET A 1 -17.17 4.92 -2.75
CA MET A 1 -15.90 4.68 -3.46
C MET A 1 -16.12 3.66 -4.56
N LYS A 2 -15.66 3.95 -5.79
CA LYS A 2 -15.62 2.95 -6.87
C LYS A 2 -14.59 1.88 -6.49
N LYS A 3 -14.84 0.62 -6.84
CA LYS A 3 -13.97 -0.52 -6.48
C LYS A 3 -12.51 -0.35 -6.92
N ILE A 4 -12.28 0.32 -8.05
CA ILE A 4 -10.94 0.58 -8.58
C ILE A 4 -10.10 1.50 -7.68
N ILE A 5 -10.74 2.36 -6.89
CA ILE A 5 -10.05 3.33 -6.03
C ILE A 5 -9.23 2.62 -4.97
N TYR A 6 -9.67 1.45 -4.46
CA TYR A 6 -8.92 0.69 -3.45
C TYR A 6 -7.55 0.19 -3.93
N PHE A 7 -7.33 0.16 -5.25
CA PHE A 7 -6.07 -0.23 -5.87
C PHE A 7 -5.18 0.96 -6.22
N LEU A 8 -5.65 2.20 -6.00
CA LEU A 8 -4.90 3.42 -6.32
C LEU A 8 -3.49 3.43 -5.71
N PRO A 9 -3.25 2.94 -4.48
CA PRO A 9 -1.89 2.86 -3.93
C PRO A 9 -1.08 1.70 -4.51
N ALA A 10 -1.72 0.57 -4.84
CA ALA A 10 -1.05 -0.62 -5.36
C ALA A 10 -0.55 -0.40 -6.79
N ILE A 11 -1.40 0.09 -7.70
CA ILE A 11 -1.10 0.26 -9.13
C ILE A 11 0.23 1.00 -9.40
N PRO A 12 0.46 2.22 -8.89
CA PRO A 12 1.71 2.93 -9.13
C PRO A 12 2.90 2.21 -8.48
N PHE A 13 2.71 1.57 -7.32
CA PHE A 13 3.75 0.82 -6.63
C PHE A 13 4.21 -0.39 -7.46
N THR A 14 3.25 -1.13 -8.02
CA THR A 14 3.52 -2.28 -8.90
C THR A 14 4.23 -1.84 -10.18
N ILE A 15 3.79 -0.72 -10.81
CA ILE A 15 4.43 -0.18 -12.02
C ILE A 15 5.89 0.17 -11.75
N ILE A 16 6.17 0.88 -10.65
CA ILE A 16 7.52 1.27 -10.24
C ILE A 16 8.36 0.03 -9.95
N LEU A 17 7.83 -0.93 -9.20
CA LEU A 17 8.54 -2.17 -8.84
C LEU A 17 8.93 -2.99 -10.07
N VAL A 18 8.00 -3.15 -11.03
CA VAL A 18 8.26 -3.86 -12.29
C VAL A 18 9.29 -3.12 -13.13
N TYR A 19 9.17 -1.79 -13.25
CA TYR A 19 10.15 -0.96 -13.97
C TYR A 19 11.56 -1.16 -13.40
N PHE A 20 11.74 -1.02 -12.08
CA PHE A 20 13.05 -1.21 -11.47
C PHE A 20 13.56 -2.65 -11.57
N SER A 21 12.69 -3.64 -11.39
CA SER A 21 13.10 -5.06 -11.36
C SER A 21 13.51 -5.61 -12.73
N PHE A 22 12.86 -5.16 -13.81
CA PHE A 22 13.06 -5.74 -15.15
C PHE A 22 13.74 -4.80 -16.14
N LEU A 23 13.56 -3.48 -15.99
CA LEU A 23 14.06 -2.49 -16.96
C LEU A 23 15.30 -1.75 -16.45
N THR A 24 15.76 -2.02 -15.22
CA THR A 24 16.98 -1.45 -14.66
C THR A 24 17.89 -2.53 -14.06
N SER A 25 19.17 -2.22 -13.86
CA SER A 25 20.11 -3.13 -13.19
C SER A 25 20.04 -3.08 -11.65
N ILE A 26 19.03 -2.41 -11.09
CA ILE A 26 18.87 -2.26 -9.65
C ILE A 26 18.24 -3.54 -9.09
N LYS A 27 18.95 -4.18 -8.16
CA LYS A 27 18.45 -5.38 -7.48
C LYS A 27 17.31 -5.01 -6.52
N THR A 28 16.15 -5.59 -6.74
CA THR A 28 15.02 -5.48 -5.80
C THR A 28 15.11 -6.55 -4.72
N THR A 29 14.70 -6.21 -3.50
CA THR A 29 14.69 -7.17 -2.39
C THR A 29 13.33 -7.87 -2.29
N PRO A 30 13.28 -9.12 -1.80
CA PRO A 30 12.01 -9.85 -1.62
C PRO A 30 10.98 -9.11 -0.78
N VAL A 31 11.42 -8.25 0.14
CA VAL A 31 10.56 -7.44 1.01
C VAL A 31 9.67 -6.49 0.21
N VAL A 32 10.19 -5.89 -0.88
CA VAL A 32 9.41 -4.93 -1.69
C VAL A 32 8.27 -5.63 -2.44
N TRP A 33 8.50 -6.86 -2.89
CA TRP A 33 7.48 -7.70 -3.52
C TRP A 33 6.38 -8.10 -2.52
N ILE A 34 6.76 -8.43 -1.28
CA ILE A 34 5.79 -8.73 -0.21
C ILE A 34 4.92 -7.51 0.09
N ILE A 35 5.51 -6.30 0.13
CA ILE A 35 4.78 -5.04 0.31
C ILE A 35 3.75 -4.82 -0.79
N ASP A 36 4.13 -5.03 -2.05
CA ASP A 36 3.22 -4.86 -3.20
C ASP A 36 2.07 -5.89 -3.16
N ILE A 37 2.37 -7.16 -2.85
CA ILE A 37 1.36 -8.20 -2.67
C ILE A 37 0.37 -7.83 -1.56
N LEU A 38 0.84 -7.28 -0.43
CA LEU A 38 -0.01 -6.83 0.67
C LEU A 38 -0.96 -5.69 0.24
N LEU A 39 -0.49 -4.74 -0.56
CA LEU A 39 -1.31 -3.65 -1.10
C LEU A 39 -2.39 -4.19 -2.07
N ILE A 40 -2.03 -5.12 -2.95
CA ILE A 40 -2.96 -5.78 -3.88
C ILE A 40 -4.01 -6.57 -3.10
N LEU A 41 -3.59 -7.36 -2.09
CA LEU A 41 -4.49 -8.11 -1.21
C LEU A 41 -5.46 -7.19 -0.45
N SER A 42 -4.96 -6.04 0.04
CA SER A 42 -5.79 -5.03 0.69
C SER A 42 -6.89 -4.54 -0.27
N GLY A 43 -6.52 -4.17 -1.49
CA GLY A 43 -7.46 -3.73 -2.53
C GLY A 43 -8.49 -4.80 -2.89
N LEU A 44 -8.07 -6.06 -3.05
CA LEU A 44 -8.95 -7.20 -3.35
C LEU A 44 -9.97 -7.46 -2.24
N LEU A 45 -9.55 -7.41 -0.97
CA LEU A 45 -10.43 -7.62 0.17
C LEU A 45 -11.45 -6.48 0.31
N LEU A 46 -11.01 -5.23 0.17
CA LEU A 46 -11.90 -4.06 0.20
C LEU A 46 -12.90 -4.08 -0.98
N CYS A 47 -12.48 -4.56 -2.16
CA CYS A 47 -13.33 -4.76 -3.33
C CYS A 47 -14.44 -5.82 -3.08
N LYS A 48 -14.14 -6.84 -2.26
CA LYS A 48 -15.08 -7.86 -1.78
C LYS A 48 -15.91 -7.41 -0.56
N ASN A 49 -15.94 -6.11 -0.26
CA ASN A 49 -16.59 -5.51 0.91
C ASN A 49 -16.08 -6.05 2.27
N LYS A 50 -14.87 -6.62 2.32
CA LYS A 50 -14.24 -7.04 3.59
C LYS A 50 -13.47 -5.86 4.19
N TRP A 51 -14.07 -5.20 5.17
CA TRP A 51 -13.52 -3.99 5.82
C TRP A 51 -12.12 -4.21 6.42
N TRP A 52 -11.88 -5.39 7.02
CA TRP A 52 -10.59 -5.82 7.57
C TRP A 52 -9.46 -5.92 6.52
N GLY A 53 -9.78 -5.82 5.22
CA GLY A 53 -8.78 -5.66 4.18
C GLY A 53 -7.90 -4.41 4.36
N CYS A 54 -8.38 -3.37 5.07
CA CYS A 54 -7.61 -2.16 5.33
C CYS A 54 -6.35 -2.40 6.18
N PHE A 55 -6.33 -3.44 7.04
CA PHE A 55 -5.19 -3.71 7.91
C PHE A 55 -3.90 -3.94 7.12
N PHE A 56 -3.98 -4.65 6.00
CA PHE A 56 -2.80 -4.90 5.15
C PHE A 56 -2.21 -3.60 4.59
N GLY A 57 -3.06 -2.67 4.13
CA GLY A 57 -2.61 -1.37 3.65
C GLY A 57 -2.05 -0.49 4.77
N VAL A 58 -2.66 -0.51 5.96
CA VAL A 58 -2.15 0.22 7.13
C VAL A 58 -0.79 -0.34 7.59
N ILE A 59 -0.63 -1.67 7.59
CA ILE A 59 0.66 -2.33 7.92
C ILE A 59 1.73 -1.88 6.94
N VAL A 60 1.45 -1.88 5.63
CA VAL A 60 2.38 -1.40 4.61
C VAL A 60 2.76 0.06 4.86
N GLY A 61 1.78 0.92 5.14
CA GLY A 61 2.05 2.31 5.48
C GLY A 61 2.93 2.47 6.72
N GLY A 62 2.69 1.65 7.76
CA GLY A 62 3.52 1.60 8.97
C GLY A 62 4.96 1.15 8.70
N ILE A 63 5.15 0.14 7.84
CA ILE A 63 6.49 -0.30 7.39
C ILE A 63 7.22 0.83 6.67
N LEU A 64 6.54 1.55 5.75
CA LEU A 64 7.12 2.70 5.04
C LEU A 64 7.50 3.85 5.99
N VAL A 65 6.66 4.14 6.99
CA VAL A 65 7.00 5.12 8.03
C VAL A 65 8.21 4.67 8.83
N TYR A 66 8.25 3.41 9.25
CA TYR A 66 9.37 2.86 10.01
C TYR A 66 10.68 2.90 9.23
N MET A 67 10.66 2.53 7.94
CA MET A 67 11.82 2.59 7.08
C MET A 67 12.26 4.04 6.83
N GLY A 68 11.32 4.96 6.60
CA GLY A 68 11.63 6.38 6.41
C GLY A 68 12.10 7.12 7.67
N LEU A 69 11.84 6.59 8.86
CA LEU A 69 12.39 7.10 10.12
C LEU A 69 13.82 6.60 10.39
N LYS A 70 14.23 5.51 9.75
CA LYS A 70 15.64 5.09 9.73
C LYS A 70 16.38 5.89 8.68
N GLU A 71 17.62 6.27 8.98
CA GLU A 71 18.50 6.85 7.96
C GLU A 71 18.94 5.75 6.99
N THR A 72 18.13 5.51 5.97
CA THR A 72 18.37 4.52 4.91
C THR A 72 19.24 5.07 3.76
N GLY A 73 19.69 6.33 3.85
CA GLY A 73 20.46 6.99 2.79
C GLY A 73 19.65 7.30 1.53
N GLN A 74 18.32 7.21 1.57
CA GLN A 74 17.45 7.55 0.45
C GLN A 74 17.19 9.06 0.35
N ILE A 75 17.16 9.56 -0.88
CA ILE A 75 16.95 10.99 -1.22
C ILE A 75 15.55 11.47 -0.78
N PHE A 76 14.56 10.58 -0.81
CA PHE A 76 13.20 10.85 -0.34
C PHE A 76 12.91 10.08 0.94
N LYS A 77 12.38 10.78 1.94
CA LYS A 77 11.97 10.15 3.20
C LYS A 77 10.65 9.42 3.02
N GLU A 78 10.69 8.10 3.15
CA GLU A 78 9.56 7.18 2.84
C GLU A 78 8.33 7.41 3.73
N TYR A 79 8.51 8.01 4.91
CA TYR A 79 7.40 8.37 5.80
C TYR A 79 6.40 9.34 5.16
N LEU A 80 6.85 10.19 4.22
CA LEU A 80 5.97 11.13 3.51
C LEU A 80 4.91 10.40 2.67
N ILE A 81 5.22 9.19 2.20
CA ILE A 81 4.30 8.32 1.46
C ILE A 81 3.54 7.41 2.44
N GLY A 82 4.20 6.94 3.50
CA GLY A 82 3.62 6.07 4.51
C GLY A 82 2.40 6.66 5.22
N PHE A 83 2.45 7.92 5.67
CA PHE A 83 1.32 8.56 6.37
C PHE A 83 0.06 8.69 5.50
N PRO A 84 0.11 9.26 4.28
CA PRO A 84 -1.04 9.29 3.38
C PRO A 84 -1.62 7.91 3.11
N LEU A 85 -0.77 6.89 2.98
CA LEU A 85 -1.19 5.53 2.70
C LEU A 85 -1.97 4.91 3.89
N ILE A 86 -1.51 5.15 5.12
CA ILE A 86 -2.25 4.76 6.34
C ILE A 86 -3.64 5.41 6.34
N ILE A 87 -3.71 6.73 6.13
CA ILE A 87 -4.97 7.48 6.15
C ILE A 87 -5.91 6.95 5.06
N PHE A 88 -5.39 6.74 3.85
CA PHE A 88 -6.15 6.24 2.71
C PHE A 88 -6.81 4.89 3.00
N TYR A 89 -6.04 3.92 3.50
CA TYR A 89 -6.58 2.59 3.81
C TYR A 89 -7.50 2.60 5.03
N ALA A 90 -7.23 3.43 6.04
CA ALA A 90 -8.13 3.61 7.18
C ALA A 90 -9.50 4.16 6.74
N VAL A 91 -9.53 5.22 5.93
CA VAL A 91 -10.77 5.80 5.38
C VAL A 91 -11.51 4.80 4.49
N SER A 92 -10.78 4.07 3.65
CA SER A 92 -11.36 3.01 2.80
C SER A 92 -12.01 1.90 3.63
N GLY A 93 -11.36 1.48 4.72
CA GLY A 93 -11.90 0.49 5.66
C GLY A 93 -13.17 0.97 6.35
N ILE A 94 -13.18 2.21 6.86
CA ILE A 94 -14.37 2.83 7.49
C ILE A 94 -15.54 2.91 6.49
N TYR A 95 -15.27 3.33 5.25
CA TYR A 95 -16.28 3.41 4.21
C TYR A 95 -16.91 2.03 3.92
N VAL A 96 -16.09 1.00 3.78
CA VAL A 96 -16.56 -0.37 3.56
C VAL A 96 -17.32 -0.90 4.77
N ALA A 97 -16.84 -0.68 5.99
CA ALA A 97 -17.53 -1.10 7.22
C ALA A 97 -18.94 -0.49 7.33
N ASN A 98 -19.06 0.81 7.05
CA ASN A 98 -20.36 1.50 7.06
C ASN A 98 -21.28 1.03 5.93
N LYS A 99 -20.72 0.61 4.79
CA LYS A 99 -21.50 0.05 3.68
C LYS A 99 -22.02 -1.36 3.98
N VAL A 100 -21.27 -2.18 4.72
CA VAL A 100 -21.71 -3.54 5.09
C VAL A 100 -22.77 -3.52 6.19
N ARG A 101 -22.76 -2.50 7.06
CA ARG A 101 -23.75 -2.32 8.14
C ARG A 101 -25.10 -1.76 7.66
N ARG A 102 -25.18 -1.24 6.43
CA ARG A 102 -26.41 -0.76 5.80
C ARG A 102 -26.96 -1.84 4.87
#